data_AF-A0A151RBR3-F1
#
_entry.id   AF-A0A151RBR3-F1
#
_cell.length_a   1.000
_cell.length_b   1.000
_cell.length_c   1.000
_cell.angle_alpha   90.00
_cell.angle_beta   90.00
_cell.angle_gamma   90.00
#
_symmetry.space_group_name_H-M   'P 1'
#
loop_
_entity.id
_entity.type
_entity.pdbx_description
1 polymer ?
#
loop_
_entity_poly.entity_id
_entity_poly.type
_entity_poly.pdbx_seq_one_letter_code
_entity_poly.pdbx_strand_id
1 'polypeptide(L)' 'MHYCVHILNLSVKDRFKENIDVIMRICGAIKYVRFSPSRLSKFKARVKQQNIEFKGLVCLDVETR' A
#
# COMPACT_ATOMS: atom_id res chain seq x y z
N MET A 1 8.21 -36.24 -0.62
CA MET A 1 7.49 -35.07 -1.19
C MET A 1 8.24 -33.75 -0.92
N HIS A 2 9.54 -33.66 -1.26
CA HIS A 2 10.33 -32.42 -0.99
C HIS A 2 10.19 -31.35 -2.07
N TYR A 3 9.88 -31.76 -3.30
CA TYR A 3 9.74 -30.87 -4.46
C TYR A 3 8.56 -29.89 -4.31
N CYS A 4 7.40 -30.40 -3.87
CA CYS A 4 6.21 -29.58 -3.65
C CYS A 4 6.42 -28.53 -2.55
N VAL A 5 7.08 -28.89 -1.44
CA VAL A 5 7.43 -27.95 -0.37
C VAL A 5 8.38 -26.86 -0.86
N HIS A 6 9.35 -27.21 -1.70
CA HIS A 6 10.30 -26.24 -2.23
C HIS A 6 9.62 -25.23 -3.16
N ILE A 7 8.76 -25.70 -4.08
CA ILE A 7 7.99 -24.82 -4.96
C ILE A 7 7.04 -23.93 -4.15
N LEU A 8 6.33 -24.49 -3.17
CA LEU A 8 5.42 -23.70 -2.34
C LEU A 8 6.18 -22.62 -1.57
N ASN A 9 7.34 -22.96 -0.99
CA ASN A 9 8.18 -22.02 -0.27
C ASN A 9 8.77 -20.93 -1.17
N LEU A 10 9.12 -21.24 -2.42
CA LEU A 10 9.55 -20.26 -3.41
C LEU A 10 8.39 -19.32 -3.80
N SER A 11 7.22 -19.86 -4.14
CA SER A 11 6.05 -19.05 -4.52
C SER A 11 5.53 -18.19 -3.37
N VAL A 12 5.54 -18.70 -2.14
CA VAL A 12 5.13 -17.94 -0.96
C VAL A 12 6.17 -16.86 -0.66
N LYS A 13 7.47 -17.17 -0.65
CA LYS A 13 8.50 -16.15 -0.38
C LYS A 13 8.52 -15.04 -1.42
N ASP A 14 8.37 -15.38 -2.69
CA ASP A 14 8.40 -14.43 -3.79
C ASP A 14 7.18 -13.49 -3.73
N ARG A 15 5.97 -14.06 -3.71
CA ARG A 15 4.73 -13.27 -3.60
C ARG A 15 4.66 -12.48 -2.31
N PHE A 16 5.15 -13.03 -1.19
CA PHE A 16 5.19 -12.32 0.08
C PHE A 16 6.14 -11.13 0.03
N LYS A 17 7.31 -11.28 -0.61
CA LYS A 17 8.26 -10.17 -0.79
C LYS A 17 7.72 -9.10 -1.72
N GLU A 18 7.10 -9.48 -2.83
CA GLU A 18 6.43 -8.54 -3.74
C GLU A 18 5.32 -7.77 -3.02
N ASN A 19 4.49 -8.47 -2.23
CA ASN A 19 3.42 -7.84 -1.45
C ASN A 19 3.98 -6.85 -0.42
N ILE A 20 5.07 -7.19 0.28
CA ILE A 20 5.71 -6.28 1.24
C ILE A 20 6.23 -5.02 0.54
N ASP A 21 6.88 -5.14 -0.61
CA ASP A 21 7.39 -3.99 -1.36
C ASP A 21 6.24 -3.08 -1.81
N VAL A 22 5.15 -3.64 -2.33
CA VAL A 22 3.95 -2.89 -2.70
C VAL A 22 3.35 -2.17 -1.49
N ILE A 23 3.22 -2.85 -0.34
CA ILE A 23 2.72 -2.25 0.90
C ILE A 23 3.63 -1.11 1.36
N MET A 24 4.96 -1.30 1.33
CA MET A 24 5.93 -0.28 1.71
C MET A 24 5.83 0.95 0.80
N ARG A 25 5.67 0.76 -0.52
CA ARG A 25 5.49 1.86 -1.48
C ARG A 25 4.20 2.63 -1.23
N ILE A 26 3.09 1.93 -0.99
CA ILE A 26 1.81 2.57 -0.64
C ILE A 26 1.97 3.38 0.65
N CYS A 27 2.49 2.77 1.72
CA CYS A 27 2.75 3.46 2.98
C CYS A 27 3.68 4.68 2.82
N GLY A 28 4.70 4.59 1.97
CA GLY A 28 5.59 5.70 1.63
C GLY A 28 4.85 6.85 0.95
N ALA A 29 4.02 6.56 -0.06
CA ALA A 29 3.21 7.55 -0.74
C ALA A 29 2.19 8.20 0.22
N ILE A 30 1.54 7.41 1.07
CA ILE A 30 0.63 7.89 2.10
C ILE A 30 1.35 8.86 3.05
N LYS A 31 2.51 8.46 3.58
CA LYS A 31 3.32 9.31 4.46
C LYS A 31 3.69 10.62 3.77
N TYR A 32 4.14 10.56 2.51
CA TYR A 32 4.50 11.75 1.73
C TYR A 32 3.32 12.73 1.61
N VAL A 33 2.15 12.24 1.22
CA VAL A 33 0.92 13.06 1.08
C VAL A 33 0.54 13.70 2.42
N ARG A 34 0.59 12.94 3.51
CA ARG A 34 0.19 13.42 4.85
C ARG A 34 1.17 14.38 5.50
N PHE A 35 2.47 14.24 5.22
CA PHE A 35 3.52 15.01 5.90
C PHE A 35 3.43 16.54 5.67
N SER A 36 2.73 16.99 4.63
CA SER A 36 2.55 18.42 4.38
C SER A 36 1.09 18.77 4.11
N PRO A 37 0.52 19.79 4.79
CA PRO A 37 -0.87 20.19 4.58
C PRO A 37 -1.15 20.65 3.15
N SER A 38 -0.17 21.26 2.48
CA SER A 38 -0.30 21.67 1.08
C SER A 38 -0.38 20.46 0.13
N ARG A 39 0.40 19.42 0.36
CA ARG A 39 0.35 18.16 -0.41
C ARG A 39 -0.95 17.42 -0.18
N LEU A 40 -1.40 17.33 1.07
CA LEU A 40 -2.68 16.72 1.41
C LEU A 40 -3.85 17.46 0.75
N SER A 41 -3.84 18.79 0.74
CA SER A 41 -4.87 19.60 0.09
C SER A 41 -4.92 19.38 -1.42
N LYS A 42 -3.75 19.38 -2.09
CA LYS A 42 -3.63 19.06 -3.52
C LYS A 42 -4.15 17.65 -3.83
N PHE A 43 -3.80 16.66 -3.00
CA PHE A 43 -4.30 15.29 -3.15
C PHE A 43 -5.83 15.23 -3.07
N LYS A 44 -6.43 15.84 -2.05
CA LYS A 44 -7.90 15.89 -1.90
C LYS A 44 -8.59 16.56 -3.09
N ALA A 45 -8.01 17.64 -3.63
CA ALA A 45 -8.54 18.29 -4.82
C ALA A 45 -8.53 17.35 -6.04
N ARG A 46 -7.46 16.58 -6.24
CA ARG A 46 -7.36 15.59 -7.33
C ARG A 46 -8.33 14.42 -7.15
N VAL A 47 -8.49 13.90 -5.93
CA VAL A 47 -9.48 12.84 -5.63
C VAL A 47 -10.89 13.30 -5.98
N LYS A 48 -11.24 14.55 -5.64
CA LYS A 48 -12.54 15.14 -5.98
C LYS A 48 -12.74 15.30 -7.48
N GLN A 49 -11.69 15.69 -8.23
CA GLN A 49 -11.73 15.80 -9.69
C GLN A 49 -11.90 14.46 -10.39
N GLN A 50 -11.22 13.42 -9.91
CA GLN A 50 -11.27 12.07 -10.48
C GLN A 50 -12.56 11.31 -10.14
N ASN A 51 -13.46 11.91 -9.36
CA ASN A 51 -14.74 11.33 -8.93
C ASN A 51 -14.59 9.89 -8.42
N ILE A 52 -13.55 9.67 -7.61
CA ILE A 52 -13.24 8.34 -7.09
C ILE A 52 -14.38 7.93 -6.14
N GLU A 53 -15.03 6.81 -6.45
CA GLU A 53 -16.15 6.28 -5.66
C GLU A 53 -15.73 5.97 -4.23
N PHE A 54 -14.50 5.50 -4.06
CA PHE A 54 -13.88 5.30 -2.76
C PHE A 54 -13.45 6.63 -2.12
N LYS A 55 -14.22 7.07 -1.12
CA LYS A 55 -13.99 8.31 -0.36
C LYS A 55 -13.20 8.11 0.94
N GLY A 56 -12.68 6.90 1.16
CA GLY A 56 -11.83 6.61 2.31
C GLY A 56 -10.60 7.51 2.33
N LEU A 57 -10.33 8.13 3.48
CA LEU A 57 -9.13 8.96 3.64
C LEU A 57 -7.88 8.08 3.68
N VAL A 58 -6.75 8.71 3.38
CA VAL A 58 -5.43 8.08 3.39
C VAL A 58 -5.07 7.66 4.82
N CYS A 59 -5.35 6.40 5.18
CA CYS A 59 -5.11 5.85 6.53
C CYS A 59 -3.81 5.03 6.55
N LEU A 60 -2.98 5.23 7.58
CA LEU A 60 -1.81 4.39 7.85
C LEU A 60 -2.10 3.33 8.93
N ASP A 61 -3.30 3.34 9.50
CA ASP A 61 -3.66 2.46 10.59
C ASP A 61 -3.93 1.05 10.05
N VAL A 62 -2.83 0.33 9.85
CA VAL A 62 -2.82 -1.12 9.88
C VAL A 62 -2.35 -1.45 11.29
N GLU A 63 -3.21 -2.06 12.10
CA GLU A 63 -2.80 -2.64 13.39
C GLU A 63 -1.62 -3.58 13.12
N THR A 64 -0.42 -3.18 13.53
CA THR A 64 0.80 -3.98 13.42
C THR A 64 1.01 -4.86 14.66
N ARG A 65 -0.08 -5.31 15.30
CA ARG A 65 -0.01 -6.15 16.50
C ARG A 65 -0.32 -7.61 16.21
#